data_AF-A0A3M0X210-F1
#
_entry.id   AF-A0A3M0X210-F1
#
_cell.length_a   1.000
_cell.length_b   1.000
_cell.length_c   1.000
_cell.angle_alpha   90.00
_cell.angle_beta   90.00
_cell.angle_gamma   90.00
#
_symmetry.space_group_name_H-M   'P 1'
#
loop_
_entity.id
_entity.type
_entity.pdbx_description
1 polymer ?
#
loop_
_entity_poly.entity_id
_entity_poly.type
_entity_poly.pdbx_seq_one_letter_code
_entity_poly.pdbx_strand_id
1 'polypeptide(L)'
;MKEFKYGLFSRFVYRYANLIITSMLLVTGLIALGGVFKDWKYILPLLVHIILIYVVNRYYMNIYRHFPFTIKADNEKMICTDFMNRRKSFEIYHSDIVKIYGGIFSGNAMKPVYLETTDGKKIGLNQHLKDFNKLITIILSNVPNDLYQEILKKMKELEPPESIKKARQKRASKKK
;
A
#
# COMPACT_ATOMS: atom_id res chain seq x y z
N MET A 1 -22.11 -1.99 -10.68
CA MET A 1 -20.84 -1.79 -9.94
C MET A 1 -20.48 -3.04 -9.14
N LYS A 2 -19.24 -3.51 -9.25
CA LYS A 2 -18.70 -4.60 -8.40
C LYS A 2 -18.11 -4.00 -7.13
N GLU A 3 -18.29 -4.68 -6.01
CA GLU A 3 -17.78 -4.23 -4.72
C GLU A 3 -16.56 -5.07 -4.29
N PHE A 4 -15.52 -4.36 -3.87
CA PHE A 4 -14.25 -4.90 -3.42
C PHE A 4 -14.01 -4.45 -1.97
N LYS A 5 -13.77 -5.40 -1.08
CA LYS A 5 -13.61 -5.16 0.35
C LYS A 5 -12.39 -5.90 0.88
N TYR A 6 -11.75 -5.31 1.88
CA TYR A 6 -10.74 -6.03 2.65
C TYR A 6 -11.40 -7.06 3.54
N GLY A 7 -10.71 -8.19 3.76
CA GLY A 7 -11.10 -9.14 4.79
C GLY A 7 -11.15 -8.48 6.17
N LEU A 8 -11.97 -9.02 7.06
CA LEU A 8 -12.14 -8.49 8.43
C LEU A 8 -10.80 -8.37 9.17
N PHE A 9 -9.95 -9.40 9.06
CA PHE A 9 -8.62 -9.40 9.66
C PHE A 9 -7.73 -8.29 9.10
N SER A 10 -7.67 -8.14 7.78
CA SER A 10 -6.88 -7.08 7.15
C SER A 10 -7.36 -5.70 7.57
N ARG A 11 -8.68 -5.49 7.62
CA ARG A 11 -9.27 -4.23 8.09
C ARG A 11 -8.92 -3.94 9.55
N PHE A 12 -8.92 -4.96 10.41
CA PHE A 12 -8.50 -4.84 11.80
C PHE A 12 -7.01 -4.47 11.92
N VAL A 13 -6.13 -5.20 11.24
CA VAL A 13 -4.69 -4.95 11.25
C VAL A 13 -4.41 -3.53 10.76
N TYR A 14 -4.94 -3.12 9.61
CA TYR A 14 -4.71 -1.77 9.11
C TYR A 14 -5.20 -0.72 10.09
N ARG A 15 -6.37 -0.89 10.73
CA ARG A 15 -6.96 0.10 11.64
C ARG A 15 -6.28 0.20 13.01
N TYR A 16 -5.78 -0.92 13.55
CA TYR A 16 -5.35 -0.99 14.95
C TYR A 16 -3.87 -1.35 15.15
N ALA A 17 -3.13 -1.81 14.12
CA ALA A 17 -1.73 -2.19 14.27
C ALA A 17 -0.85 -1.01 14.72
N ASN A 18 -1.12 0.22 14.26
CA ASN A 18 -0.38 1.40 14.73
C ASN A 18 -0.50 1.59 16.25
N LEU A 19 -1.70 1.38 16.79
CA LEU A 19 -1.96 1.55 18.22
C LEU A 19 -1.18 0.52 19.02
N ILE A 20 -1.21 -0.75 18.62
CA ILE A 20 -0.49 -1.84 19.30
C ILE A 20 1.02 -1.59 19.27
N ILE A 21 1.58 -1.32 18.07
CA ILE A 21 3.03 -1.11 17.89
C ILE A 21 3.48 0.14 18.67
N THR A 22 2.75 1.24 18.56
CA THR A 22 3.11 2.49 19.26
C THR A 22 3.04 2.30 20.77
N SER A 23 2.03 1.58 21.30
CA SER A 23 1.95 1.27 22.73
C SER A 23 3.15 0.45 23.21
N MET A 24 3.58 -0.58 22.46
CA MET A 24 4.77 -1.36 22.81
C MET A 24 6.05 -0.51 22.80
N LEU A 25 6.20 0.36 21.78
CA LEU A 25 7.34 1.28 21.68
C LEU A 25 7.33 2.34 22.79
N LEU A 26 6.15 2.80 23.23
CA LEU A 26 6.03 3.74 24.33
C LEU A 26 6.43 3.11 25.66
N VAL A 27 5.93 1.91 25.97
CA VAL A 27 6.28 1.20 27.21
C VAL A 27 7.79 0.98 27.30
N THR A 28 8.41 0.49 26.22
CA THR A 28 9.86 0.27 26.16
C THR A 28 10.65 1.58 26.18
N GLY A 29 10.15 2.63 25.51
CA GLY A 29 10.71 3.97 25.57
C GLY A 29 10.67 4.59 26.97
N LEU A 30 9.60 4.37 27.74
CA LEU A 30 9.49 4.84 29.13
C LEU A 30 10.48 4.12 30.06
N ILE A 31 10.73 2.83 29.85
CA ILE A 31 11.76 2.09 30.58
C ILE A 31 13.15 2.68 30.27
N ALA A 32 13.45 2.94 29.00
CA ALA A 32 14.69 3.59 28.60
C ALA A 32 14.83 4.99 29.21
N LEU A 33 13.75 5.77 29.24
CA LEU A 33 13.70 7.09 29.89
C LEU A 33 14.00 6.99 31.39
N GLY A 34 13.41 6.01 32.10
CA GLY A 34 13.74 5.70 33.48
C GLY A 34 15.22 5.36 33.68
N GLY A 35 15.81 4.65 32.71
CA GLY A 35 17.23 4.31 32.69
C GLY A 35 18.15 5.54 32.53
N VAL A 36 17.72 6.58 31.81
CA VAL A 36 18.50 7.82 31.63
C VAL A 36 18.78 8.51 32.96
N PHE A 37 17.85 8.44 33.92
CA PHE A 37 18.07 8.96 35.26
C PHE A 37 19.12 8.18 36.07
N LYS A 38 19.47 6.95 35.63
CA LYS A 38 20.49 6.10 36.28
C LYS A 38 21.84 6.17 35.58
N ASP A 39 21.87 6.09 34.25
CA ASP A 39 23.10 6.15 33.45
C ASP A 39 22.81 6.87 32.12
N TRP A 40 23.70 7.78 31.73
CA TRP A 40 23.62 8.52 30.48
C TRP A 40 23.58 7.61 29.24
N LYS A 41 24.14 6.39 29.31
CA LYS A 41 24.14 5.42 28.19
C LYS A 41 22.75 5.08 27.67
N TYR A 42 21.71 5.21 28.50
CA TYR A 42 20.32 4.95 28.10
C TYR A 42 19.73 6.01 27.16
N ILE A 43 20.42 7.14 26.94
CA ILE A 43 19.94 8.18 26.04
C ILE A 43 19.89 7.70 24.58
N LEU A 44 20.84 6.87 24.16
CA LEU A 44 20.87 6.32 22.81
C LEU A 44 19.68 5.38 22.55
N PRO A 45 19.39 4.37 23.39
CA PRO A 45 18.16 3.59 23.31
C PRO A 45 16.90 4.45 23.27
N LEU A 46 16.80 5.48 24.11
CA LEU A 46 15.63 6.37 24.13
C LEU A 46 15.45 7.09 22.79
N LEU A 47 16.54 7.63 22.23
CA LEU A 47 16.52 8.35 20.95
C LEU A 47 16.09 7.42 19.79
N VAL A 48 16.58 6.17 19.79
CA VAL A 48 16.14 5.14 18.84
C VAL A 48 14.63 4.89 18.94
N HIS A 49 14.07 4.78 20.14
CA HIS A 49 12.62 4.60 20.31
C HIS A 49 11.83 5.81 19.79
N ILE A 50 12.28 7.03 20.06
CA ILE A 50 11.63 8.25 19.55
C ILE A 50 11.61 8.26 18.01
N ILE A 51 12.74 7.93 17.38
CA ILE A 51 12.84 7.84 15.91
C ILE A 51 11.89 6.76 15.38
N LEU A 52 11.87 5.58 16.00
CA LEU A 52 10.98 4.49 15.59
C LEU A 52 9.50 4.88 15.70
N ILE A 53 9.10 5.52 16.81
CA ILE A 53 7.74 6.02 17.00
C ILE A 53 7.37 7.02 15.90
N TYR A 54 8.27 7.95 15.57
CA TYR A 54 8.05 8.93 14.52
C TYR A 54 7.87 8.27 13.15
N VAL A 55 8.78 7.34 12.77
CA VAL A 55 8.75 6.66 11.48
C VAL A 55 7.50 5.79 11.33
N VAL A 56 7.15 5.02 12.36
CA VAL A 56 5.96 4.14 12.37
C VAL A 56 4.70 4.97 12.25
N ASN A 57 4.53 6.01 13.07
CA ASN A 57 3.35 6.86 13.00
C ASN A 57 3.23 7.57 11.65
N ARG A 58 4.34 8.09 11.10
CA ARG A 58 4.34 8.71 9.77
C ARG A 58 3.87 7.73 8.69
N TYR A 59 4.31 6.48 8.74
CA TYR A 59 3.89 5.44 7.81
C TYR A 59 2.37 5.14 7.92
N TYR A 60 1.86 4.90 9.13
CA TYR A 60 0.45 4.60 9.32
C TYR A 60 -0.47 5.78 9.01
N MET A 61 -0.05 7.01 9.31
CA MET A 61 -0.79 8.22 8.93
C MET A 61 -0.97 8.33 7.41
N ASN A 62 0.04 7.94 6.63
CA ASN A 62 -0.07 7.88 5.18
C ASN A 62 -1.10 6.83 4.72
N ILE A 63 -1.11 5.65 5.34
CA ILE A 63 -2.11 4.61 5.06
C ILE A 63 -3.52 5.13 5.36
N TYR A 64 -3.73 5.71 6.54
CA TYR A 64 -5.04 6.21 6.97
C TYR A 64 -5.64 7.28 6.07
N ARG A 65 -4.79 8.08 5.42
CA ARG A 65 -5.21 9.16 4.53
C ARG A 65 -5.65 8.67 3.16
N HIS A 66 -5.05 7.58 2.66
CA HIS A 66 -5.12 7.18 1.26
C HIS A 66 -5.79 5.83 0.99
N PHE A 67 -5.96 4.97 1.99
CA PHE A 67 -6.50 3.62 1.79
C PHE A 67 -7.99 3.55 2.14
N PRO A 68 -8.89 3.40 1.15
CA PRO A 68 -10.29 3.09 1.41
C PRO A 68 -10.43 1.63 1.82
N PHE A 69 -11.34 1.31 2.76
CA PHE A 69 -11.62 -0.09 3.10
C PHE A 69 -12.67 -0.73 2.19
N THR A 70 -13.47 0.09 1.50
CA THR A 70 -14.48 -0.37 0.54
C THR A 70 -14.33 0.37 -0.77
N ILE A 71 -14.29 -0.37 -1.87
CA ILE A 71 -14.16 0.19 -3.22
C ILE A 71 -15.27 -0.41 -4.07
N LYS A 72 -16.08 0.43 -4.69
CA LYS A 72 -17.05 0.02 -5.70
C LYS A 72 -16.54 0.50 -7.05
N ALA A 73 -16.44 -0.37 -8.03
CA ALA A 73 -15.99 0.02 -9.37
C ALA A 73 -16.93 -0.52 -10.45
N ASP A 74 -17.12 0.29 -11.48
CA ASP A 74 -17.66 -0.14 -12.78
C ASP A 74 -16.68 0.28 -13.88
N ASN A 75 -17.15 0.32 -15.13
CA ASN A 75 -16.32 0.65 -16.29
C ASN A 75 -16.07 2.16 -16.43
N GLU A 76 -16.81 3.02 -15.73
CA GLU A 76 -16.68 4.47 -15.87
C GLU A 76 -15.92 5.07 -14.68
N LYS A 77 -16.24 4.60 -13.47
CA LYS A 77 -15.77 5.19 -12.23
C LYS A 77 -15.57 4.18 -11.12
N MET A 78 -14.86 4.64 -10.10
CA MET A 78 -14.77 3.99 -8.81
C MET A 78 -15.17 4.93 -7.67
N ILE A 79 -15.90 4.37 -6.72
CA ILE A 79 -16.32 5.02 -5.49
C ILE A 79 -15.57 4.35 -4.34
N CYS A 80 -14.69 5.12 -3.72
CA CYS A 80 -13.88 4.72 -2.60
C CYS A 80 -14.49 5.27 -1.32
N THR A 81 -14.83 4.39 -0.38
CA THR A 81 -15.51 4.75 0.87
C THR A 81 -14.86 4.06 2.05
N ASP A 82 -15.32 4.46 3.25
CA ASP A 82 -14.88 3.86 4.51
C ASP A 82 -13.35 3.94 4.63
N PHE A 83 -12.81 5.15 4.51
CA PHE A 83 -11.45 5.42 4.95
C PHE A 83 -11.38 5.30 6.48
N MET A 84 -10.18 5.42 7.04
CA MET A 84 -10.04 5.50 8.50
C MET A 84 -10.96 6.60 9.08
N ASN A 85 -11.08 7.73 8.38
CA ASN A 85 -12.14 8.71 8.60
C ASN A 85 -13.41 8.31 7.83
N ARG A 86 -14.37 7.69 8.55
CA ARG A 86 -15.58 7.07 7.97
C ARG A 86 -16.49 8.00 7.16
N ARG A 87 -16.37 9.33 7.33
CA ARG A 87 -17.20 10.32 6.62
C ARG A 87 -16.71 10.63 5.21
N LYS A 88 -15.51 10.18 4.84
CA LYS A 88 -14.90 10.49 3.55
C LYS A 88 -15.39 9.51 2.49
N SER A 89 -15.92 10.05 1.39
CA SER A 89 -16.21 9.32 0.15
C SER A 89 -15.50 10.03 -0.99
N PHE A 90 -14.87 9.26 -1.88
CA PHE A 90 -14.27 9.79 -3.09
C PHE A 90 -14.81 9.05 -4.29
N GLU A 91 -15.32 9.81 -5.24
CA GLU A 91 -15.67 9.35 -6.57
C GLU A 91 -14.55 9.77 -7.52
N ILE A 92 -14.08 8.81 -8.32
CA ILE A 92 -12.99 9.00 -9.28
C ILE A 92 -13.40 8.31 -10.58
N TYR A 93 -13.39 9.06 -11.67
CA TYR A 93 -13.55 8.50 -13.01
C TYR A 93 -12.23 7.90 -13.47
N HIS A 94 -12.30 6.78 -14.20
CA HIS A 94 -11.07 6.13 -14.70
C HIS A 94 -10.32 7.00 -15.71
N SER A 95 -11.05 7.86 -16.44
CA SER A 95 -10.50 8.88 -17.35
C SER A 95 -9.60 9.90 -16.66
N ASP A 96 -9.85 10.18 -15.38
CA ASP A 96 -9.17 11.25 -14.64
C ASP A 96 -7.88 10.76 -13.98
N ILE A 97 -7.57 9.47 -14.11
CA ILE A 97 -6.36 8.87 -13.55
C ILE A 97 -5.17 9.28 -14.43
N VAL A 98 -4.22 10.01 -13.84
CA VAL A 98 -3.03 10.51 -14.53
C VAL A 98 -1.84 9.60 -14.28
N LYS A 99 -1.73 8.99 -13.09
CA LYS A 99 -0.60 8.12 -12.75
C LYS A 99 -1.04 6.91 -11.94
N ILE A 100 -0.43 5.78 -12.26
CA ILE A 100 -0.48 4.55 -11.48
C ILE A 100 0.95 4.14 -11.16
N TYR A 101 1.25 3.93 -9.88
CA TYR A 101 2.59 3.57 -9.44
C TYR A 101 2.57 2.68 -8.19
N GLY A 102 3.70 2.05 -7.87
CA GLY A 102 3.80 1.13 -6.74
C GLY A 102 3.32 -0.29 -7.07
N GLY A 103 3.41 -1.17 -6.07
CA GLY A 103 3.07 -2.58 -6.21
C GLY A 103 3.71 -3.26 -7.41
N ILE A 104 2.87 -4.01 -8.14
CA ILE A 104 3.27 -4.74 -9.36
C ILE A 104 3.88 -3.82 -10.43
N PHE A 105 3.50 -2.54 -10.45
CA PHE A 105 3.97 -1.57 -11.46
C PHE A 105 5.35 -1.00 -11.14
N SER A 106 5.91 -1.25 -9.95
CA SER A 106 7.27 -0.84 -9.56
C SER A 106 8.20 -2.03 -9.30
N GLY A 107 7.80 -3.25 -9.69
CA GLY A 107 8.58 -4.46 -9.50
C GLY A 107 8.57 -5.01 -8.07
N ASN A 108 7.84 -4.37 -7.15
CA ASN A 108 7.70 -4.82 -5.76
C ASN A 108 6.23 -5.06 -5.42
N ALA A 109 5.78 -6.30 -5.63
CA ALA A 109 4.39 -6.72 -5.38
C ALA A 109 3.94 -6.50 -3.92
N MET A 110 4.85 -6.45 -2.95
CA MET A 110 4.49 -6.20 -1.55
C MET A 110 4.12 -4.73 -1.28
N LYS A 111 4.56 -3.80 -2.15
CA LYS A 111 4.16 -2.40 -2.01
C LYS A 111 2.70 -2.23 -2.46
N PRO A 112 1.97 -1.28 -1.87
CA PRO A 112 0.66 -0.91 -2.38
C PRO A 112 0.76 -0.21 -3.74
N VAL A 113 -0.30 -0.32 -4.52
CA VAL A 113 -0.52 0.46 -5.74
C VAL A 113 -1.16 1.78 -5.38
N TYR A 114 -0.70 2.88 -5.96
CA TYR A 114 -1.26 4.19 -5.80
C TYR A 114 -1.79 4.71 -7.13
N LEU A 115 -2.93 5.37 -7.06
CA LEU A 115 -3.60 6.05 -8.16
C LEU A 115 -3.61 7.54 -7.85
N GLU A 116 -3.20 8.36 -8.80
CA GLU A 116 -3.21 9.82 -8.71
C GLU A 116 -4.10 10.39 -9.81
N THR A 117 -5.05 11.24 -9.43
CA THR A 117 -5.98 11.89 -10.35
C THR A 117 -5.48 13.27 -10.76
N THR A 118 -6.08 13.83 -11.80
CA THR A 118 -5.91 15.24 -12.23
C THR A 118 -6.14 16.22 -11.08
N ASP A 119 -7.18 15.98 -10.26
CA ASP A 119 -7.49 16.76 -9.05
C ASP A 119 -6.45 16.66 -7.92
N GLY A 120 -5.38 15.89 -8.09
CA GLY A 120 -4.38 15.63 -7.06
C GLY A 120 -4.84 14.67 -5.94
N LYS A 121 -5.98 14.00 -6.11
CA LYS A 121 -6.45 12.96 -5.17
C LYS A 121 -5.57 11.73 -5.32
N LYS A 122 -5.19 11.13 -4.19
CA LYS A 122 -4.34 9.93 -4.12
C LYS A 122 -5.06 8.81 -3.42
N ILE A 123 -5.20 7.66 -4.09
CA ILE A 123 -5.81 6.46 -3.55
C ILE A 123 -4.80 5.32 -3.54
N GLY A 124 -4.66 4.67 -2.39
CA GLY A 124 -3.82 3.48 -2.19
C GLY A 124 -4.66 2.20 -2.21
N LEU A 125 -4.21 1.23 -2.99
CA LEU A 125 -4.78 -0.11 -3.11
C LEU A 125 -3.74 -1.14 -2.64
N ASN A 126 -4.13 -2.07 -1.77
CA ASN A 126 -3.26 -3.14 -1.32
C ASN A 126 -3.68 -4.48 -1.93
N GLN A 127 -2.71 -5.34 -2.25
CA GLN A 127 -2.92 -6.69 -2.77
C GLN A 127 -3.79 -7.59 -1.87
N HIS A 128 -3.88 -7.29 -0.57
CA HIS A 128 -4.76 -8.02 0.36
C HIS A 128 -6.26 -7.71 0.20
N LEU A 129 -6.64 -6.83 -0.74
CA LEU A 129 -8.03 -6.62 -1.11
C LEU A 129 -8.60 -7.87 -1.78
N LYS A 130 -9.81 -8.29 -1.38
CA LYS A 130 -10.48 -9.42 -2.04
C LYS A 130 -10.73 -9.05 -3.50
N ASP A 131 -10.40 -9.97 -4.41
CA ASP A 131 -10.52 -9.76 -5.86
C ASP A 131 -9.67 -8.59 -6.40
N PHE A 132 -8.53 -8.27 -5.76
CA PHE A 132 -7.60 -7.21 -6.17
C PHE A 132 -7.27 -7.23 -7.68
N ASN A 133 -6.95 -8.40 -8.23
CA ASN A 133 -6.62 -8.52 -9.65
C ASN A 133 -7.78 -8.08 -10.56
N LYS A 134 -9.02 -8.42 -10.20
CA LYS A 134 -10.20 -8.00 -10.97
C LYS A 134 -10.40 -6.50 -10.91
N LEU A 135 -10.16 -5.87 -9.76
CA LEU A 135 -10.21 -4.41 -9.63
C LEU A 135 -9.15 -3.75 -10.51
N ILE A 136 -7.90 -4.24 -10.47
CA ILE A 136 -6.82 -3.72 -11.31
C ILE A 136 -7.14 -3.89 -12.79
N THR A 137 -7.71 -5.02 -13.21
CA THR A 137 -8.16 -5.20 -14.60
C THR A 137 -9.21 -4.16 -14.98
N ILE A 138 -10.22 -3.93 -14.16
CA ILE A 138 -11.25 -2.91 -14.43
C ILE A 138 -10.62 -1.53 -14.59
N ILE A 139 -9.69 -1.15 -13.70
CA ILE A 139 -9.01 0.15 -13.79
C ILE A 139 -8.21 0.23 -15.10
N LEU A 140 -7.33 -0.75 -15.36
CA LEU A 140 -6.47 -0.75 -16.54
C LEU A 140 -7.22 -0.81 -17.86
N SER A 141 -8.39 -1.44 -17.91
CA SER A 141 -9.23 -1.49 -19.10
C SER A 141 -9.92 -0.17 -19.44
N ASN A 142 -10.00 0.76 -18.48
CA ASN A 142 -10.77 2.00 -18.64
C ASN A 142 -9.95 3.28 -18.40
N VAL A 143 -8.64 3.17 -18.13
CA VAL A 143 -7.73 4.33 -18.06
C VAL A 143 -7.40 4.89 -19.45
N PRO A 144 -6.96 6.17 -19.55
CA PRO A 144 -6.48 6.73 -20.81
C PRO A 144 -5.39 5.85 -21.46
N ASN A 145 -5.47 5.69 -22.78
CA ASN A 145 -4.56 4.82 -23.53
C ASN A 145 -3.08 5.21 -23.34
N ASP A 146 -2.78 6.50 -23.26
CA ASP A 146 -1.41 6.98 -23.05
C ASP A 146 -0.80 6.46 -21.74
N LEU A 147 -1.61 6.51 -20.66
CA LEU A 147 -1.22 5.97 -19.35
C LEU A 147 -1.07 4.45 -19.40
N TYR A 148 -1.98 3.76 -20.09
CA TYR A 148 -1.89 2.31 -20.28
C TYR A 148 -0.58 1.90 -20.98
N GLN A 149 -0.21 2.59 -22.07
CA GLN A 149 1.04 2.33 -22.79
C GLN A 149 2.27 2.63 -21.94
N GLU A 150 2.25 3.71 -21.14
CA GLU A 150 3.34 4.03 -20.21
C GLU A 150 3.55 2.90 -19.19
N ILE A 151 2.44 2.40 -18.61
CA ILE A 151 2.48 1.30 -17.64
C ILE A 151 3.00 0.01 -18.30
N LEU A 152 2.55 -0.31 -19.51
CA LEU A 152 3.05 -1.47 -20.26
C LEU A 152 4.55 -1.38 -20.53
N LYS A 153 5.05 -0.20 -20.92
CA LYS A 153 6.47 0.02 -21.15
C LYS A 153 7.29 -0.23 -19.87
N LYS A 154 6.86 0.35 -18.74
CA LYS A 154 7.51 0.12 -17.43
C LYS A 154 7.50 -1.35 -17.03
N MET A 155 6.39 -2.05 -17.24
CA MET A 155 6.31 -3.48 -16.92
C MET A 155 7.25 -4.32 -17.78
N LYS A 156 7.44 -3.99 -19.06
CA LYS A 156 8.42 -4.65 -19.94
C LYS A 156 9.86 -4.44 -19.47
N GLU A 157 10.19 -3.23 -19.02
CA GLU A 157 11.52 -2.90 -18.47
C GLU A 157 11.82 -3.66 -17.16
N LEU A 158 10.79 -4.00 -16.39
CA LEU A 158 10.89 -4.77 -15.15
C LEU A 158 10.96 -6.28 -15.38
N GLU A 159 10.69 -6.77 -16.59
CA GLU A 159 10.77 -8.20 -16.86
C GLU A 159 12.22 -8.69 -16.82
N PRO A 160 12.51 -9.79 -16.10
CA PRO A 160 13.85 -10.35 -16.10
C PRO A 160 14.22 -10.82 -17.52
N PRO A 161 15.49 -10.65 -17.94
CA PRO A 161 15.95 -11.05 -19.27
C PRO A 161 15.65 -12.53 -19.54
N GLU A 162 15.40 -12.86 -20.82
CA GLU A 162 14.96 -14.18 -21.27
C GLU A 162 15.83 -15.34 -20.77
N SER A 163 17.14 -15.09 -20.60
CA SER A 163 18.11 -16.05 -20.06
C SER A 163 17.75 -16.50 -18.64
N ILE A 164 17.25 -15.60 -17.79
CA ILE A 164 16.82 -15.88 -16.42
C ILE A 164 15.46 -16.61 -16.42
N LYS A 165 14.55 -16.24 -17.34
CA LYS A 165 13.26 -16.94 -17.51
C LYS A 165 13.49 -18.42 -17.90
N LYS A 166 14.37 -18.68 -18.86
CA LYS A 166 14.75 -20.04 -19.30
C LYS A 166 15.43 -20.85 -18.18
N ALA A 167 16.30 -20.23 -17.38
CA ALA A 167 16.94 -20.86 -16.23
C ALA A 167 15.93 -21.25 -15.13
N ARG A 168 14.93 -20.41 -14.85
CA ARG A 168 13.84 -20.70 -13.90
C ARG A 168 12.94 -21.85 -14.36
N GLN A 169 12.59 -21.90 -15.65
CA GLN A 169 11.81 -23.01 -16.22
C GLN A 169 12.57 -24.34 -16.19
N LYS A 170 13.88 -24.35 -16.46
CA LYS A 170 14.73 -25.55 -16.32
C LYS A 170 14.81 -26.05 -14.87
N ARG A 171 14.80 -25.16 -13.87
CA ARG A 171 14.78 -25.54 -12.44
C ARG A 171 13.42 -26.06 -11.99
N ALA A 172 12.31 -25.51 -12.51
CA ALA A 172 10.96 -25.98 -12.19
C ALA A 172 10.64 -27.35 -12.81
N SER A 173 11.13 -27.62 -14.01
CA SER A 173 10.98 -28.92 -14.68
C SER A 173 11.81 -30.04 -14.04
N LYS A 174 12.96 -29.72 -13.43
CA LYS A 174 13.76 -30.70 -12.66
C LYS A 174 13.20 -31.07 -11.28
N LYS A 175 12.15 -30.39 -10.81
CA LYS A 175 11.52 -30.65 -9.50
C LYS A 175 10.22 -31.46 -9.60
N LYS A 176 9.79 -31.82 -10.81
CA LYS A 176 8.74 -32.81 -11.07
C LYS A 176 9.39 -34.15 -11.40
#